data_AF-Q5LAA1-F1
#
_entry.id   AF-Q5LAA1-F1
#
_cell.length_a   1.000
_cell.length_b   1.000
_cell.length_c   1.000
_cell.angle_alpha   90.00
_cell.angle_beta   90.00
_cell.angle_gamma   90.00
#
_symmetry.space_group_name_H-M   'P 1'
#
loop_
_entity.id
_entity.type
_entity.pdbx_description
1 polymer ?
#
loop_
_entity_poly.entity_id
_entity_poly.type
_entity_poly.pdbx_seq_one_letter_code
_entity_poly.pdbx_strand_id
1 'polypeptide(L)'
;MIILNAMKLINLISTTFGIGVQDLLLKESFNEVEVCFRLPRPFCVIADDINLFYAQILDDCQFDFLYCGNSEITINSLHSITDVENFVSHISDKLASLDLNDPDDIEVVNSFSILVKIRKEIRERVLNIYDFIALCNYWNDLTWENRLFVLSKEELKRGIVFYLLEDDICSFKTEGFYFSHNREEKPHIVNCLEDIRENVYWGNLDVYKLTPLYFHITQRSNVENIFQETFDVLSAVFSLCSILDIVSLNAKDGKLVYKLCGYKNINGELNIDNSFSLLKNTENEYFKIFRWIYIGEGNKTDKIGIARNVLSLFIANDNIAIEDNVFISIQSSFKTYLKENLDKYVAIRNQIYQELDAIISLSSAVKKDFLEGFKHNLLACITFFFSTIVLEVLGGNSKSYFLFTKEVCILCYAVFFISFLYLLWMRGDIEVEKKNISNRYVVLKKRYSDLLIPKEIDIILRNGEELKEQMGYIDLVKKKYTALWICSLLTLCVIVTVLSPIGNMFAGMIFAFKSIIVIFGLLIFLLVRLGSFIL
;
A
#
# COMPACT_ATOMS: atom_id res chain seq x y z
N MET A 1 -19.16 45.14 0.07
CA MET A 1 -19.21 44.52 1.41
C MET A 1 -20.39 45.13 2.14
N ILE A 2 -21.60 44.71 1.78
CA ILE A 2 -22.84 45.16 2.44
C ILE A 2 -23.07 44.16 3.57
N ILE A 3 -23.10 44.68 4.78
CA ILE A 3 -23.46 43.96 6.00
C ILE A 3 -24.94 43.57 5.82
N LEU A 4 -25.21 42.34 5.37
CA LEU A 4 -26.55 41.78 5.47
C LEU A 4 -26.74 41.41 6.94
N ASN A 5 -27.63 42.11 7.62
CA ASN A 5 -28.20 41.61 8.86
C ASN A 5 -28.80 40.23 8.55
N ALA A 6 -28.30 39.20 9.22
CA ALA A 6 -28.84 37.85 9.20
C ALA A 6 -30.25 37.85 9.84
N MET A 7 -31.24 38.31 9.10
CA MET A 7 -32.65 38.14 9.46
C MET A 7 -33.13 36.82 8.85
N LYS A 8 -33.78 35.99 9.67
CA LYS A 8 -34.50 34.79 9.18
C LYS A 8 -35.40 35.19 8.01
N LEU A 9 -35.43 34.40 6.95
CA LEU A 9 -36.26 34.68 5.75
C LEU A 9 -37.71 35.00 6.11
N ILE A 10 -38.24 34.30 7.12
CA ILE A 10 -39.57 34.51 7.68
C ILE A 10 -39.75 35.93 8.26
N ASN A 11 -38.76 36.47 8.95
CA ASN A 11 -38.82 37.84 9.47
C ASN A 11 -38.80 38.86 8.33
N LEU A 12 -37.98 38.61 7.31
CA LEU A 12 -37.89 39.48 6.14
C LEU A 12 -39.23 39.52 5.37
N ILE A 13 -39.89 38.38 5.20
CA ILE A 13 -41.23 38.29 4.58
C ILE A 13 -42.27 38.95 5.49
N SER A 14 -42.24 38.67 6.79
CA SER A 14 -43.13 39.27 7.79
C SER A 14 -43.07 40.80 7.75
N THR A 15 -41.88 41.39 7.67
CA THR A 15 -41.71 42.85 7.58
C THR A 15 -42.12 43.41 6.24
N THR A 16 -41.87 42.68 5.14
CA THR A 16 -42.20 43.13 3.78
C THR A 16 -43.71 43.16 3.55
N PHE A 17 -44.43 42.16 4.07
CA PHE A 17 -45.87 42.01 3.86
C PHE A 17 -46.73 42.46 5.06
N GLY A 18 -46.11 42.79 6.21
CA GLY A 18 -46.84 43.19 7.42
C GLY A 18 -47.65 42.05 8.05
N ILE A 19 -47.16 40.82 7.97
CA ILE A 19 -47.87 39.60 8.42
C ILE A 19 -47.20 39.03 9.68
N GLY A 20 -47.99 38.43 10.56
CA GLY A 20 -47.47 37.69 11.71
C GLY A 20 -46.62 36.49 11.28
N VAL A 21 -45.50 36.28 11.96
CA VAL A 21 -44.57 35.17 11.69
C VAL A 21 -45.25 33.79 11.72
N GLN A 22 -46.30 33.63 12.54
CA GLN A 22 -46.99 32.35 12.74
C GLN A 22 -47.88 31.94 11.56
N ASP A 23 -48.19 32.87 10.65
CA ASP A 23 -49.06 32.63 9.50
C ASP A 23 -48.29 32.22 8.23
N LEU A 24 -46.97 32.09 8.35
CA LEU A 24 -46.05 31.73 7.26
C LEU A 24 -45.74 30.24 7.28
N LEU A 25 -45.98 29.55 6.16
CA LEU A 25 -45.58 28.17 5.94
C LEU A 25 -44.35 28.14 5.03
N LEU A 26 -43.19 27.85 5.63
CA LEU A 26 -41.92 27.73 4.91
C LEU A 26 -41.58 26.25 4.67
N LYS A 27 -41.17 25.94 3.43
CA LYS A 27 -40.54 24.68 3.05
C LYS A 27 -39.21 24.96 2.38
N GLU A 28 -38.19 24.19 2.71
CA GLU A 28 -36.87 24.32 2.11
C GLU A 28 -36.35 22.97 1.62
N SER A 29 -35.78 22.97 0.41
CA SER A 29 -35.03 21.86 -0.18
C SER A 29 -33.64 22.34 -0.65
N PHE A 30 -32.85 21.46 -1.26
CA PHE A 30 -31.58 21.85 -1.87
C PHE A 30 -31.73 22.69 -3.14
N ASN A 31 -32.86 22.58 -3.85
CA ASN A 31 -33.07 23.27 -5.12
C ASN A 31 -33.90 24.55 -4.97
N GLU A 32 -34.79 24.60 -3.98
CA GLU A 32 -35.73 25.72 -3.82
C GLU A 32 -36.20 25.92 -2.38
N VAL A 33 -36.64 27.15 -2.08
CA VAL A 33 -37.39 27.53 -0.89
C VAL A 33 -38.75 28.03 -1.32
N GLU A 34 -39.80 27.58 -0.63
CA GLU A 34 -41.18 27.99 -0.86
C GLU A 34 -41.77 28.54 0.43
N VAL A 35 -42.29 29.77 0.40
CA VAL A 35 -43.01 30.38 1.52
C VAL A 35 -44.40 30.76 1.08
N CYS A 36 -45.41 30.14 1.69
CA CYS A 36 -46.80 30.41 1.39
C CYS A 36 -47.49 31.06 2.58
N PHE A 37 -48.25 32.14 2.33
CA PHE A 37 -49.03 32.83 3.35
C PHE A 37 -50.29 33.44 2.78
N ARG A 38 -51.28 33.66 3.67
CA ARG A 38 -52.51 34.35 3.31
C ARG A 38 -52.27 35.84 3.14
N LEU A 39 -53.01 36.46 2.21
CA LEU A 39 -52.91 37.88 1.97
C LEU A 39 -53.35 38.68 3.22
N PRO A 40 -52.55 39.65 3.69
CA PRO A 40 -52.88 40.47 4.85
C PRO A 40 -54.07 41.38 4.55
N ARG A 41 -54.86 41.70 5.58
CA ARG A 41 -55.96 42.65 5.49
C ARG A 41 -55.79 43.81 6.47
N PRO A 42 -55.76 45.07 5.98
CA PRO A 42 -55.74 45.48 4.57
C PRO A 42 -54.40 45.17 3.88
N PHE A 43 -54.40 44.93 2.57
CA PHE A 43 -53.16 44.83 1.78
C PHE A 43 -52.59 46.23 1.56
N CYS A 44 -51.36 46.47 2.04
CA CYS A 44 -50.71 47.78 2.01
C CYS A 44 -49.27 47.76 1.46
N VAL A 45 -48.86 46.64 0.84
CA VAL A 45 -47.50 46.45 0.36
C VAL A 45 -47.25 47.31 -0.88
N ILE A 46 -46.17 48.08 -0.87
CA ILE A 46 -45.73 48.90 -1.99
C ILE A 46 -44.56 48.25 -2.74
N ALA A 47 -44.37 48.64 -4.01
CA ALA A 47 -43.34 48.06 -4.86
C ALA A 47 -41.91 48.22 -4.28
N ASP A 48 -41.65 49.33 -3.60
CA ASP A 48 -40.36 49.59 -2.95
C ASP A 48 -40.01 48.54 -1.87
N ASP A 49 -40.99 48.08 -1.09
CA ASP A 49 -40.76 47.06 -0.06
C ASP A 49 -40.35 45.72 -0.67
N ILE A 50 -41.00 45.35 -1.78
CA ILE A 50 -40.68 44.11 -2.52
C ILE A 50 -39.31 44.25 -3.23
N ASN A 51 -38.97 45.42 -3.76
CA ASN A 51 -37.65 45.67 -4.34
C ASN A 51 -36.54 45.60 -3.28
N LEU A 52 -36.78 46.13 -2.07
CA LEU A 52 -35.87 46.01 -0.93
C LEU A 52 -35.72 44.55 -0.47
N PHE A 53 -36.80 43.77 -0.50
CA PHE A 53 -36.75 42.33 -0.27
C PHE A 53 -35.86 41.64 -1.32
N TYR A 54 -36.10 41.89 -2.62
CA TYR A 54 -35.32 41.31 -3.71
C TYR A 54 -33.83 41.61 -3.58
N ALA A 55 -33.46 42.83 -3.19
CA ALA A 55 -32.08 43.23 -2.99
C ALA A 55 -31.37 42.48 -1.84
N GLN A 56 -32.12 41.86 -0.93
CA GLN A 56 -31.59 41.09 0.20
C GLN A 56 -31.54 39.57 -0.07
N ILE A 57 -32.22 39.07 -1.11
CA ILE A 57 -32.17 37.65 -1.48
C ILE A 57 -30.94 37.39 -2.35
N LEU A 58 -30.16 36.36 -2.00
CA LEU A 58 -28.92 36.00 -2.70
C LEU A 58 -29.12 35.16 -3.98
N ASP A 59 -30.28 34.53 -4.10
CA ASP A 59 -30.66 33.60 -5.16
C ASP A 59 -31.88 34.12 -5.95
N ASP A 60 -32.23 33.45 -7.06
CA ASP A 60 -33.31 33.89 -7.94
C ASP A 60 -34.67 33.73 -7.26
N CYS A 61 -35.41 34.84 -7.08
CA CYS A 61 -36.70 34.84 -6.39
C CYS A 61 -37.86 35.21 -7.31
N GLN A 62 -39.01 34.58 -7.08
CA GLN A 62 -40.27 34.80 -7.78
C GLN A 62 -41.41 34.90 -6.76
N PHE A 63 -42.36 35.79 -6.99
CA PHE A 63 -43.65 35.76 -6.30
C PHE A 63 -44.73 35.25 -7.25
N ASP A 64 -45.60 34.40 -6.73
CA ASP A 64 -46.80 33.93 -7.40
C ASP A 64 -48.01 34.31 -6.54
N PHE A 65 -49.05 34.87 -7.18
CA PHE A 65 -50.32 35.21 -6.52
C PHE A 65 -51.34 34.11 -6.80
N LEU A 66 -51.92 33.55 -5.74
CA LEU A 66 -52.78 32.37 -5.78
C LEU A 66 -54.15 32.69 -5.17
N TYR A 67 -55.23 32.27 -5.82
CA TYR A 67 -56.59 32.35 -5.28
C TYR A 67 -57.52 31.29 -5.88
N CYS A 68 -58.60 30.96 -5.18
CA CYS A 68 -59.69 30.15 -5.69
C CYS A 68 -60.80 31.04 -6.24
N GLY A 69 -61.16 30.89 -7.52
CA GLY A 69 -62.32 31.53 -8.14
C GLY A 69 -63.58 30.65 -8.11
N ASN A 70 -64.74 31.24 -8.40
CA ASN A 70 -66.07 30.60 -8.29
C ASN A 70 -66.35 29.46 -9.31
N SER A 71 -65.41 29.12 -10.18
CA SER A 71 -65.53 27.98 -11.10
C SER A 71 -64.16 27.33 -11.28
N GLU A 72 -64.05 26.05 -10.88
CA GLU A 72 -62.89 25.15 -11.01
C GLU A 72 -61.51 25.80 -10.89
N ILE A 73 -60.89 25.69 -9.69
CA ILE A 73 -59.45 25.78 -9.36
C ILE A 73 -58.56 26.19 -10.56
N THR A 74 -58.73 27.42 -11.06
CA THR A 74 -57.89 27.95 -12.12
C THR A 74 -56.89 28.82 -11.41
N ILE A 75 -55.71 28.26 -11.14
CA ILE A 75 -54.54 29.01 -10.70
C ILE A 75 -54.15 29.90 -11.90
N ASN A 76 -54.80 31.04 -12.04
CA ASN A 76 -54.56 31.93 -13.16
C ASN A 76 -53.31 32.78 -12.91
N SER A 77 -52.32 32.56 -13.80
CA SER A 77 -51.09 33.32 -14.06
C SER A 77 -49.92 33.13 -13.09
N LEU A 78 -49.05 32.14 -13.38
CA LEU A 78 -47.61 32.30 -13.17
C LEU A 78 -47.12 33.40 -14.12
N HIS A 79 -47.01 34.63 -13.64
CA HIS A 79 -46.15 35.62 -14.28
C HIS A 79 -44.82 35.59 -13.55
N SER A 80 -43.73 35.16 -14.22
CA SER A 80 -42.40 35.42 -13.67
C SER A 80 -42.24 36.94 -13.59
N ILE A 81 -42.16 37.47 -12.37
CA ILE A 81 -42.22 38.91 -12.14
C ILE A 81 -40.87 39.51 -12.52
N THR A 82 -40.82 40.16 -13.68
CA THR A 82 -39.78 41.16 -13.97
C THR A 82 -40.21 42.57 -13.57
N ASP A 83 -41.49 42.76 -13.23
CA ASP A 83 -42.08 44.07 -12.94
C ASP A 83 -42.93 44.04 -11.66
N VAL A 84 -42.31 44.46 -10.57
CA VAL A 84 -42.88 44.51 -9.22
C VAL A 84 -44.04 45.49 -9.12
N GLU A 85 -44.01 46.59 -9.88
CA GLU A 85 -45.07 47.58 -9.88
C GLU A 85 -46.36 46.98 -10.47
N ASN A 86 -46.23 46.28 -11.60
CA ASN A 86 -47.35 45.57 -12.22
C ASN A 86 -47.93 44.47 -11.32
N PHE A 87 -47.10 43.79 -10.52
CA PHE A 87 -47.57 42.81 -9.55
C PHE A 87 -48.43 43.44 -8.45
N VAL A 88 -47.95 44.52 -7.82
CA VAL A 88 -48.68 45.23 -6.76
C VAL A 88 -49.98 45.84 -7.29
N SER A 89 -49.96 46.42 -8.49
CA SER A 89 -51.16 46.99 -9.12
C SER A 89 -52.18 45.91 -9.44
N HIS A 90 -51.76 44.76 -9.97
CA HIS A 90 -52.66 43.65 -10.30
C HIS A 90 -53.41 43.13 -9.06
N ILE A 91 -52.72 42.93 -7.93
CA ILE A 91 -53.35 42.50 -6.68
C ILE A 91 -54.34 43.56 -6.18
N SER A 92 -53.93 44.83 -6.19
CA SER A 92 -54.76 45.95 -5.75
C SER A 92 -56.04 46.09 -6.57
N ASP A 93 -55.93 46.02 -7.90
CA ASP A 93 -57.06 46.08 -8.83
C ASP A 93 -58.02 44.89 -8.62
N LYS A 94 -57.46 43.69 -8.41
CA LYS A 94 -58.26 42.50 -8.17
C LYS A 94 -59.05 42.58 -6.86
N LEU A 95 -58.42 43.07 -5.79
CA LEU A 95 -59.09 43.32 -4.51
C LEU A 95 -60.20 44.38 -4.63
N ALA A 96 -59.96 45.44 -5.42
CA ALA A 96 -60.95 46.50 -5.63
C ALA A 96 -62.17 46.05 -6.46
N SER A 97 -62.02 44.99 -7.25
CA SER A 97 -63.10 44.46 -8.11
C SER A 97 -64.13 43.58 -7.38
N LEU A 98 -63.90 43.24 -6.11
CA LEU A 98 -64.73 42.31 -5.32
C LEU A 98 -65.63 43.10 -4.35
N ASP A 99 -66.91 42.71 -4.25
CA ASP A 99 -67.84 43.29 -3.28
C ASP A 99 -67.76 42.55 -1.96
N LEU A 100 -67.17 43.18 -0.95
CA LEU A 100 -67.01 42.60 0.39
C LEU A 100 -68.34 42.41 1.16
N ASN A 101 -69.48 42.76 0.55
CA ASN A 101 -70.81 42.43 1.08
C ASN A 101 -71.40 41.15 0.46
N ASP A 102 -70.81 40.62 -0.63
CA ASP A 102 -71.22 39.37 -1.26
C ASP A 102 -70.51 38.17 -0.59
N PRO A 103 -71.25 37.16 -0.10
CA PRO A 103 -70.66 35.96 0.52
C PRO A 103 -69.66 35.22 -0.37
N ASP A 104 -69.91 35.16 -1.67
CA ASP A 104 -69.05 34.43 -2.61
C ASP A 104 -67.72 35.18 -2.80
N ASP A 105 -67.77 36.51 -2.91
CA ASP A 105 -66.58 37.36 -3.00
C ASP A 105 -65.78 37.33 -1.69
N ILE A 106 -66.43 37.27 -0.52
CA ILE A 106 -65.75 37.09 0.78
C ILE A 106 -64.95 35.77 0.80
N GLU A 107 -65.52 34.68 0.27
CA GLU A 107 -64.84 33.39 0.17
C GLU A 107 -63.62 33.46 -0.76
N VAL A 108 -63.77 34.12 -1.91
CA VAL A 108 -62.67 34.36 -2.85
C VAL A 108 -61.54 35.16 -2.18
N VAL A 109 -61.83 36.28 -1.53
CA VAL A 109 -60.79 37.07 -0.84
C VAL A 109 -60.17 36.27 0.31
N ASN A 110 -60.92 35.37 0.99
CA ASN A 110 -60.38 34.52 2.05
C ASN A 110 -59.41 33.44 1.51
N SER A 111 -59.50 33.13 0.22
CA SER A 111 -58.61 32.17 -0.44
C SER A 111 -57.29 32.77 -0.93
N PHE A 112 -57.14 34.11 -0.92
CA PHE A 112 -55.97 34.79 -1.47
C PHE A 112 -54.70 34.43 -0.68
N SER A 113 -53.70 33.93 -1.39
CA SER A 113 -52.38 33.62 -0.86
C SER A 113 -51.28 34.09 -1.81
N ILE A 114 -50.11 34.34 -1.23
CA ILE A 114 -48.88 34.63 -1.97
C ILE A 114 -47.92 33.47 -1.72
N LEU A 115 -47.35 32.96 -2.81
CA LEU A 115 -46.27 32.00 -2.79
C LEU A 115 -44.98 32.70 -3.21
N VAL A 116 -44.00 32.73 -2.31
CA VAL A 116 -42.64 33.17 -2.61
C VAL A 116 -41.82 31.93 -2.93
N LYS A 117 -41.21 31.90 -4.11
CA LYS A 117 -40.37 30.80 -4.57
C LYS A 117 -38.96 31.30 -4.86
N ILE A 118 -37.98 30.79 -4.11
CA ILE A 118 -36.56 31.10 -4.29
C ILE A 118 -35.88 29.87 -4.90
N ARG A 119 -35.38 29.99 -6.14
CA ARG A 119 -34.60 28.95 -6.81
C ARG A 119 -33.13 29.09 -6.44
N LYS A 120 -32.57 28.05 -5.83
CA LYS A 120 -31.22 28.02 -5.30
C LYS A 120 -30.24 27.53 -6.35
N GLU A 121 -29.10 28.20 -6.47
CA GLU A 121 -28.03 27.77 -7.38
C GLU A 121 -26.72 27.60 -6.63
N ILE A 122 -25.92 26.61 -7.05
CA ILE A 122 -24.58 26.45 -6.51
C ILE A 122 -23.64 27.42 -7.24
N ARG A 123 -23.21 28.45 -6.52
CA ARG A 123 -22.25 29.45 -7.03
C ARG A 123 -20.95 29.35 -6.24
N GLU A 124 -19.83 29.17 -6.93
CA GLU A 124 -18.49 29.05 -6.30
C GLU A 124 -18.41 27.99 -5.18
N ARG A 125 -19.08 26.84 -5.37
CA ARG A 125 -19.20 25.76 -4.38
C ARG A 125 -19.88 26.20 -3.06
N VAL A 126 -20.81 27.14 -3.16
CA VAL A 126 -21.67 27.56 -2.06
C VAL A 126 -23.12 27.38 -2.45
N LEU A 127 -23.92 26.82 -1.55
CA LEU A 127 -25.37 26.78 -1.64
C LEU A 127 -25.94 27.48 -0.40
N ASN A 128 -26.81 28.47 -0.58
CA ASN A 128 -27.40 29.19 0.55
C ASN A 128 -28.49 28.33 1.21
N ILE A 129 -28.53 28.31 2.53
CA ILE A 129 -29.58 27.67 3.33
C ILE A 129 -30.30 28.78 4.09
N TYR A 130 -31.60 28.96 3.82
CA TYR A 130 -32.39 30.07 4.32
C TYR A 130 -33.05 29.75 5.68
N ASP A 131 -33.47 28.50 5.87
CA ASP A 131 -34.07 27.94 7.06
C ASP A 131 -33.57 26.50 7.25
N PHE A 132 -32.70 26.31 8.23
CA PHE A 132 -32.06 25.02 8.45
C PHE A 132 -33.04 23.97 9.01
N ILE A 133 -34.04 24.40 9.77
CA ILE A 133 -35.02 23.49 10.39
C ILE A 133 -35.95 22.91 9.30
N ALA A 134 -36.43 23.73 8.38
CA ALA A 134 -37.21 23.28 7.25
C ALA A 134 -36.41 22.35 6.33
N LEU A 135 -35.12 22.63 6.12
CA LEU A 135 -34.23 21.72 5.40
C LEU A 135 -34.07 20.38 6.14
N CYS A 136 -33.97 20.38 7.47
CA CYS A 136 -33.94 19.16 8.27
C CYS A 136 -35.22 18.33 8.12
N ASN A 137 -36.39 18.98 8.11
CA ASN A 137 -37.68 18.30 7.88
C ASN A 137 -37.73 17.66 6.49
N TYR A 138 -37.35 18.42 5.45
CA TYR A 138 -37.22 17.89 4.09
C TYR A 138 -36.27 16.69 4.04
N TRP A 139 -35.10 16.77 4.68
CA TRP A 139 -34.12 15.69 4.71
C TRP A 139 -34.66 14.42 5.40
N ASN A 140 -35.43 14.60 6.47
CA ASN A 140 -36.02 13.50 7.22
C ASN A 140 -37.06 12.74 6.38
N ASP A 141 -37.82 13.44 5.54
CA ASP A 141 -38.84 12.85 4.67
C ASP A 141 -38.27 12.08 3.46
N LEU A 142 -36.98 12.27 3.15
CA LEU A 142 -36.32 11.56 2.04
C LEU A 142 -35.99 10.11 2.37
N THR A 143 -36.18 9.23 1.38
CA THR A 143 -35.64 7.86 1.38
C THR A 143 -34.11 7.86 1.26
N TRP A 144 -33.47 6.73 1.62
CA TRP A 144 -32.02 6.56 1.46
C TRP A 144 -31.55 6.78 0.01
N GLU A 145 -32.28 6.27 -0.98
CA GLU A 145 -31.98 6.49 -2.39
C GLU A 145 -31.98 7.99 -2.74
N ASN A 146 -33.00 8.75 -2.32
CA ASN A 146 -33.10 10.17 -2.62
C ASN A 146 -32.03 10.99 -1.90
N ARG A 147 -31.71 10.65 -0.65
CA ARG A 147 -30.60 11.27 0.10
C ARG A 147 -29.27 11.08 -0.65
N LEU A 148 -28.97 9.85 -1.06
CA LEU A 148 -27.74 9.54 -1.79
C LEU A 148 -27.70 10.18 -3.18
N PHE A 149 -28.82 10.20 -3.89
CA PHE A 149 -28.92 10.83 -5.21
C PHE A 149 -28.65 12.34 -5.14
N VAL A 150 -29.22 13.02 -4.14
CA VAL A 150 -28.97 14.45 -3.95
C VAL A 150 -27.51 14.72 -3.64
N LEU A 151 -26.88 13.90 -2.78
CA LEU A 151 -25.47 14.07 -2.40
C LEU A 151 -24.47 13.62 -3.48
N SER A 152 -24.86 12.74 -4.40
CA SER A 152 -23.97 12.22 -5.46
C SER A 152 -23.90 13.08 -6.72
N LYS A 153 -24.65 14.20 -6.77
CA LYS A 153 -24.61 15.17 -7.87
C LYS A 153 -23.18 15.62 -8.15
N GLU A 154 -22.83 15.74 -9.44
CA GLU A 154 -21.48 16.12 -9.90
C GLU A 154 -20.97 17.44 -9.28
N GLU A 155 -21.88 18.40 -9.10
CA GLU A 155 -21.61 19.72 -8.52
C GLU A 155 -21.06 19.64 -7.08
N LEU A 156 -21.38 18.57 -6.35
CA LEU A 156 -21.03 18.39 -4.94
C LEU A 156 -19.70 17.64 -4.75
N LYS A 157 -19.17 17.00 -5.79
CA LYS A 157 -18.00 16.11 -5.67
C LYS A 157 -16.72 16.80 -5.25
N ARG A 158 -16.56 18.09 -5.58
CA ARG A 158 -15.41 18.90 -5.15
C ARG A 158 -15.54 19.43 -3.73
N GLY A 159 -16.55 18.95 -3.00
CA GLY A 159 -17.00 19.48 -1.73
C GLY A 159 -17.76 20.80 -1.88
N ILE A 160 -18.68 21.04 -0.95
CA ILE A 160 -19.57 22.21 -0.97
C ILE A 160 -19.71 22.84 0.42
N VAL A 161 -19.94 24.14 0.44
CA VAL A 161 -20.38 24.89 1.61
C VAL A 161 -21.90 25.09 1.53
N PHE A 162 -22.62 24.49 2.45
CA PHE A 162 -24.01 24.83 2.76
C PHE A 162 -23.99 26.05 3.69
N TYR A 163 -24.16 27.24 3.12
CA TYR A 163 -24.04 28.49 3.83
C TYR A 163 -25.31 28.77 4.64
N LEU A 164 -25.18 28.73 5.96
CA LEU A 164 -26.29 28.96 6.88
C LEU A 164 -26.53 30.47 7.02
N LEU A 165 -27.68 30.96 6.55
CA LEU A 165 -28.06 32.37 6.67
C LEU A 165 -28.57 32.74 8.06
N GLU A 166 -28.98 31.75 8.86
CA GLU A 166 -29.45 31.92 10.23
C GLU A 166 -28.29 31.87 11.23
N ASP A 167 -27.97 32.99 11.88
CA ASP A 167 -26.82 33.10 12.82
C ASP A 167 -26.93 32.21 14.08
N ASP A 168 -28.13 31.75 14.43
CA ASP A 168 -28.38 30.93 15.62
C ASP A 168 -28.09 29.43 15.42
N ILE A 169 -27.82 29.00 14.19
CA ILE A 169 -27.58 27.59 13.87
C ILE A 169 -26.10 27.24 14.05
N CYS A 170 -25.81 26.25 14.88
CA CYS A 170 -24.44 25.80 15.08
C CYS A 170 -23.85 25.12 13.82
N SER A 171 -22.70 25.59 13.37
CA SER A 171 -21.96 25.01 12.24
C SER A 171 -21.41 23.61 12.54
N PHE A 172 -21.36 22.75 11.52
CA PHE A 172 -20.66 21.45 11.56
C PHE A 172 -20.04 21.14 10.20
N LYS A 173 -19.00 20.29 10.18
CA LYS A 173 -18.21 20.01 8.99
C LYS A 173 -17.80 18.55 8.89
N THR A 174 -17.76 18.05 7.65
CA THR A 174 -17.04 16.83 7.23
C THR A 174 -15.88 17.25 6.30
N GLU A 175 -15.06 16.36 5.77
CA GLU A 175 -14.04 16.79 4.78
C GLU A 175 -14.67 17.28 3.46
N GLY A 176 -15.91 16.88 3.16
CA GLY A 176 -16.60 17.23 1.92
C GLY A 176 -17.76 18.22 2.02
N PHE A 177 -18.42 18.32 3.17
CA PHE A 177 -19.60 19.15 3.36
C PHE A 177 -19.43 20.06 4.58
N TYR A 178 -19.47 21.37 4.34
CA TYR A 178 -19.42 22.37 5.41
C TYR A 178 -20.79 23.01 5.57
N PHE A 179 -21.41 22.85 6.73
CA PHE A 179 -22.57 23.64 7.14
C PHE A 179 -22.06 24.78 8.01
N SER A 180 -21.93 25.99 7.45
CA SER A 180 -21.16 27.07 8.08
C SER A 180 -21.65 28.47 7.70
N HIS A 181 -21.32 29.46 8.55
CA HIS A 181 -21.45 30.90 8.25
C HIS A 181 -20.19 31.50 7.60
N ASN A 182 -19.24 30.67 7.15
CA ASN A 182 -18.07 31.15 6.42
C ASN A 182 -18.09 30.63 4.97
N ARG A 183 -18.28 31.54 4.01
CA ARG A 183 -18.34 31.23 2.57
C ARG A 183 -16.96 31.03 1.95
N GLU A 184 -15.92 31.59 2.57
CA GLU A 184 -14.54 31.61 2.06
C GLU A 184 -13.83 30.29 2.30
N GLU A 185 -14.13 29.63 3.42
CA GLU A 185 -13.56 28.34 3.77
C GLU A 185 -14.16 27.24 2.88
N LYS A 186 -13.35 26.60 2.03
CA LYS A 186 -13.81 25.58 1.09
C LYS A 186 -13.38 24.18 1.52
N PRO A 187 -14.21 23.15 1.34
CA PRO A 187 -13.82 21.78 1.61
C PRO A 187 -12.67 21.32 0.73
N HIS A 188 -11.85 20.43 1.30
CA HIS A 188 -10.76 19.76 0.61
C HIS A 188 -10.87 18.25 0.86
N ILE A 189 -11.15 17.51 -0.20
CA ILE A 189 -11.36 16.06 -0.15
C ILE A 189 -10.21 15.38 -0.89
N VAL A 190 -9.60 14.40 -0.23
CA VAL A 190 -8.63 13.52 -0.86
C VAL A 190 -9.37 12.50 -1.73
N ASN A 191 -9.02 12.42 -3.02
CA ASN A 191 -9.60 11.41 -3.90
C ASN A 191 -8.93 10.05 -3.68
N CYS A 192 -9.70 9.09 -3.18
CA CYS A 192 -9.29 7.69 -2.97
C CYS A 192 -10.23 6.69 -3.68
N LEU A 193 -11.13 7.15 -4.57
CA LEU A 193 -12.13 6.31 -5.21
C LEU A 193 -11.52 5.20 -6.07
N GLU A 194 -10.45 5.51 -6.83
CA GLU A 194 -9.77 4.51 -7.67
C GLU A 194 -9.07 3.46 -6.82
N ASP A 195 -8.45 3.85 -5.69
CA ASP A 195 -7.85 2.89 -4.77
C ASP A 195 -8.89 1.93 -4.18
N ILE A 196 -10.08 2.45 -3.84
CA ILE A 196 -11.20 1.62 -3.37
C ILE A 196 -11.63 0.66 -4.48
N ARG A 197 -11.77 1.15 -5.72
CA ARG A 197 -12.16 0.34 -6.88
C ARG A 197 -11.19 -0.81 -7.15
N GLU A 198 -9.90 -0.58 -6.98
CA GLU A 198 -8.88 -1.61 -7.19
C GLU A 198 -8.91 -2.73 -6.14
N ASN A 199 -9.41 -2.44 -4.93
CA ASN A 199 -9.35 -3.37 -3.80
C ASN A 199 -10.71 -3.97 -3.40
N VAL A 200 -11.83 -3.42 -3.88
CA VAL A 200 -13.19 -3.83 -3.48
C VAL A 200 -14.09 -4.02 -4.70
N TYR A 201 -14.86 -5.11 -4.70
CA TYR A 201 -15.96 -5.27 -5.65
C TYR A 201 -17.24 -4.63 -5.11
N TRP A 202 -17.44 -3.35 -5.44
CA TRP A 202 -18.62 -2.59 -5.01
C TRP A 202 -19.55 -2.28 -6.18
N GLY A 203 -20.72 -2.93 -6.19
CA GLY A 203 -21.68 -2.85 -7.30
C GLY A 203 -22.27 -1.45 -7.55
N ASN A 204 -22.22 -0.55 -6.57
CA ASN A 204 -22.82 0.79 -6.66
C ASN A 204 -21.80 1.93 -6.68
N LEU A 205 -20.49 1.64 -6.71
CA LEU A 205 -19.44 2.66 -6.64
C LEU A 205 -19.57 3.72 -7.76
N ASP A 206 -19.97 3.31 -8.97
CA ASP A 206 -20.14 4.22 -10.10
C ASP A 206 -21.41 5.08 -10.02
N VAL A 207 -22.42 4.60 -9.28
CA VAL A 207 -23.69 5.31 -9.05
C VAL A 207 -23.52 6.35 -7.95
N TYR A 208 -22.90 5.96 -6.84
CA TYR A 208 -22.64 6.81 -5.68
C TYR A 208 -21.14 7.01 -5.53
N LYS A 209 -20.58 7.96 -6.30
CA LYS A 209 -19.14 8.32 -6.25
C LYS A 209 -18.82 9.16 -5.01
N LEU A 210 -19.12 8.60 -3.84
CA LEU A 210 -18.94 9.17 -2.51
C LEU A 210 -18.04 8.24 -1.70
N THR A 211 -17.29 8.81 -0.76
CA THR A 211 -16.39 8.11 0.15
C THR A 211 -16.76 8.44 1.60
N PRO A 212 -16.28 7.69 2.60
CA PRO A 212 -16.51 8.02 4.01
C PRO A 212 -16.13 9.45 4.39
N LEU A 213 -15.13 10.05 3.72
CA LEU A 213 -14.69 11.44 3.91
C LEU A 213 -15.80 12.49 3.75
N TYR A 214 -16.84 12.21 2.95
CA TYR A 214 -17.97 13.12 2.78
C TYR A 214 -18.89 13.16 4.02
N PHE A 215 -18.84 12.12 4.86
CA PHE A 215 -19.81 11.90 5.92
C PHE A 215 -19.20 11.98 7.31
N HIS A 216 -17.95 11.52 7.51
CA HIS A 216 -17.33 11.60 8.82
C HIS A 216 -17.20 13.05 9.30
N ILE A 217 -17.81 13.34 10.46
CA ILE A 217 -17.89 14.68 11.01
C ILE A 217 -16.59 15.02 11.74
N THR A 218 -15.82 15.95 11.17
CA THR A 218 -14.55 16.42 11.74
C THR A 218 -14.75 17.54 12.76
N GLN A 219 -15.81 18.33 12.59
CA GLN A 219 -16.24 19.35 13.53
C GLN A 219 -17.73 19.20 13.78
N ARG A 220 -18.09 18.75 14.98
CA ARG A 220 -19.49 18.51 15.39
C ARG A 220 -20.11 19.76 16.00
N SER A 221 -21.40 19.97 15.75
CA SER A 221 -22.20 21.01 16.41
C SER A 221 -22.56 20.60 17.84
N ASN A 222 -22.72 21.58 18.74
CA ASN A 222 -23.17 21.35 20.12
C ASN A 222 -24.64 20.88 20.18
N VAL A 223 -25.43 21.17 19.15
CA VAL A 223 -26.81 20.72 19.02
C VAL A 223 -26.84 19.65 17.93
N GLU A 224 -27.28 18.44 18.31
CA GLU A 224 -27.44 17.32 17.37
C GLU A 224 -28.62 17.58 16.42
N ASN A 225 -28.47 17.17 15.17
CA ASN A 225 -29.49 17.35 14.13
C ASN A 225 -29.50 16.14 13.19
N ILE A 226 -30.57 16.00 12.41
CA ILE A 226 -30.80 14.83 11.57
C ILE A 226 -29.71 14.62 10.51
N PHE A 227 -29.06 15.69 10.02
CA PHE A 227 -27.93 15.57 9.10
C PHE A 227 -26.74 14.90 9.78
N GLN A 228 -26.40 15.33 11.00
CA GLN A 228 -25.28 14.74 11.74
C GLN A 228 -25.53 13.26 12.04
N GLU A 229 -26.74 12.89 12.47
CA GLU A 229 -27.09 11.48 12.70
C GLU A 229 -27.04 10.65 11.42
N THR A 230 -27.55 11.21 10.32
CA THR A 230 -27.51 10.55 9.01
C THR A 230 -26.07 10.37 8.53
N PHE A 231 -25.22 11.37 8.75
CA PHE A 231 -23.82 11.37 8.35
C PHE A 231 -23.00 10.35 9.14
N ASP A 232 -23.26 10.16 10.44
CA ASP A 232 -22.63 9.07 11.19
C ASP A 232 -22.96 7.70 10.55
N VAL A 233 -24.24 7.47 10.27
CA VAL A 233 -24.69 6.21 9.67
C VAL A 233 -24.10 6.01 8.27
N LEU A 234 -24.11 7.04 7.42
CA LEU A 234 -23.52 6.96 6.08
C LEU A 234 -22.00 6.80 6.13
N SER A 235 -21.31 7.43 7.10
CA SER A 235 -19.87 7.23 7.30
C SER A 235 -19.55 5.77 7.63
N ALA A 236 -20.32 5.14 8.52
CA ALA A 236 -20.18 3.72 8.83
C ALA A 236 -20.45 2.84 7.59
N VAL A 237 -21.58 3.06 6.90
CA VAL A 237 -21.98 2.29 5.70
C VAL A 237 -20.93 2.39 4.60
N PHE A 238 -20.47 3.60 4.28
CA PHE A 238 -19.47 3.79 3.23
C PHE A 238 -18.10 3.27 3.66
N SER A 239 -17.77 3.30 4.95
CA SER A 239 -16.52 2.71 5.45
C SER A 239 -16.55 1.19 5.26
N LEU A 240 -17.65 0.53 5.61
CA LEU A 240 -17.87 -0.88 5.32
C LEU A 240 -17.76 -1.17 3.81
N CYS A 241 -18.44 -0.37 2.98
CA CYS A 241 -18.37 -0.52 1.52
C CYS A 241 -16.95 -0.39 0.96
N SER A 242 -16.07 0.36 1.63
CA SER A 242 -14.68 0.54 1.22
C SER A 242 -13.73 -0.51 1.79
N ILE A 243 -14.15 -1.31 2.78
CA ILE A 243 -13.29 -2.26 3.49
C ILE A 243 -13.60 -3.71 3.11
N LEU A 244 -14.88 -4.07 2.98
CA LEU A 244 -15.30 -5.46 2.72
C LEU A 244 -14.94 -5.91 1.30
N ASP A 245 -15.01 -7.21 1.00
CA ASP A 245 -14.55 -7.75 -0.29
C ASP A 245 -15.57 -7.53 -1.41
N ILE A 246 -16.84 -7.84 -1.13
CA ILE A 246 -17.95 -7.69 -2.06
C ILE A 246 -19.08 -6.98 -1.33
N VAL A 247 -19.57 -5.88 -1.90
CA VAL A 247 -20.65 -5.08 -1.33
C VAL A 247 -21.64 -4.61 -2.40
N SER A 248 -22.90 -4.61 -2.02
CA SER A 248 -24.00 -4.08 -2.82
C SER A 248 -24.97 -3.33 -1.90
N LEU A 249 -25.22 -2.07 -2.20
CA LEU A 249 -26.15 -1.22 -1.47
C LEU A 249 -27.42 -1.03 -2.32
N ASN A 250 -28.51 -1.67 -1.90
CA ASN A 250 -29.84 -1.37 -2.43
C ASN A 250 -30.45 -0.22 -1.63
N ALA A 251 -30.27 0.99 -2.14
CA ALA A 251 -30.72 2.21 -1.48
C ALA A 251 -32.25 2.38 -1.45
N LYS A 252 -33.01 1.68 -2.31
CA LYS A 252 -34.48 1.69 -2.28
C LYS A 252 -35.03 1.01 -1.05
N ASP A 253 -34.45 -0.15 -0.73
CA ASP A 253 -34.88 -0.97 0.40
C ASP A 253 -34.05 -0.70 1.67
N GLY A 254 -33.08 0.21 1.61
CA GLY A 254 -32.15 0.51 2.71
C GLY A 254 -31.31 -0.72 3.11
N LYS A 255 -30.95 -1.58 2.16
CA LYS A 255 -30.29 -2.87 2.43
C LYS A 255 -28.86 -2.90 1.91
N LEU A 256 -27.91 -3.22 2.80
CA LEU A 256 -26.52 -3.49 2.49
C LEU A 256 -26.26 -5.00 2.52
N VAL A 257 -25.94 -5.58 1.37
CA VAL A 257 -25.50 -6.98 1.25
C VAL A 257 -23.99 -6.99 1.14
N TYR A 258 -23.33 -7.83 1.92
CA TYR A 258 -21.88 -7.85 1.98
C TYR A 258 -21.28 -9.24 2.16
N LYS A 259 -20.01 -9.35 1.76
CA LYS A 259 -19.15 -10.50 2.00
C LYS A 259 -17.76 -10.06 2.44
N LEU A 260 -17.24 -10.77 3.43
CA LEU A 260 -15.89 -10.61 3.95
C LEU A 260 -15.16 -11.95 3.88
N CYS A 261 -14.00 -11.96 3.25
CA CYS A 261 -13.09 -13.09 3.14
C CYS A 261 -11.83 -12.81 3.95
N GLY A 262 -11.86 -13.17 5.24
CA GLY A 262 -10.69 -13.13 6.12
C GLY A 262 -10.28 -14.53 6.59
N TYR A 263 -9.87 -14.64 7.85
CA TYR A 263 -9.70 -15.93 8.52
C TYR A 263 -10.98 -16.75 8.56
N LYS A 264 -12.14 -16.08 8.54
CA LYS A 264 -13.45 -16.67 8.33
C LYS A 264 -14.15 -15.97 7.16
N ASN A 265 -14.95 -16.73 6.42
CA ASN A 265 -15.84 -16.18 5.42
C ASN A 265 -17.16 -15.78 6.08
N ILE A 266 -17.54 -14.51 5.94
CA ILE A 266 -18.78 -13.95 6.47
C ILE A 266 -19.59 -13.44 5.29
N ASN A 267 -20.86 -13.80 5.25
CA ASN A 267 -21.84 -13.22 4.33
C ASN A 267 -22.98 -12.68 5.20
N GLY A 268 -23.42 -11.45 4.95
CA GLY A 268 -24.49 -10.84 5.72
C GLY A 268 -25.32 -9.84 4.92
N GLU A 269 -26.49 -9.55 5.46
CA GLU A 269 -27.40 -8.52 4.99
C GLU A 269 -27.78 -7.63 6.17
N LEU A 270 -27.69 -6.32 5.97
CA LEU A 270 -28.01 -5.33 6.99
C LEU A 270 -29.01 -4.32 6.44
N ASN A 271 -30.12 -4.14 7.14
CA ASN A 271 -31.04 -3.05 6.87
C ASN A 271 -30.62 -1.82 7.70
N ILE A 272 -30.41 -0.69 7.03
CA ILE A 272 -29.87 0.54 7.60
C ILE A 272 -30.78 1.09 8.70
N ASP A 273 -32.09 1.10 8.47
CA ASP A 273 -33.06 1.64 9.44
C ASP A 273 -33.09 0.80 10.73
N ASN A 274 -33.13 -0.53 10.59
CA ASN A 274 -33.13 -1.44 11.74
C ASN A 274 -31.80 -1.43 12.50
N SER A 275 -30.70 -1.07 11.84
CA SER A 275 -29.35 -1.06 12.40
C SER A 275 -28.80 0.35 12.62
N PHE A 276 -29.65 1.36 12.67
CA PHE A 276 -29.25 2.76 12.74
C PHE A 276 -28.34 3.06 13.93
N SER A 277 -28.75 2.62 15.13
CA SER A 277 -27.96 2.81 16.37
C SER A 277 -26.65 2.01 16.35
N LEU A 278 -26.67 0.80 15.79
CA LEU A 278 -25.49 -0.04 15.63
C LEU A 278 -24.46 0.65 14.72
N LEU A 279 -24.89 1.12 13.55
CA LEU A 279 -24.06 1.81 12.57
C LEU A 279 -23.46 3.10 13.16
N LYS A 280 -24.29 3.90 13.84
CA LYS A 280 -23.83 5.13 14.53
C LYS A 280 -22.76 4.82 15.57
N ASN A 281 -22.94 3.77 16.38
CA ASN A 281 -22.00 3.43 17.46
C ASN A 281 -20.65 2.90 16.95
N THR A 282 -20.63 2.27 15.77
CA THR A 282 -19.42 1.65 15.21
C THR A 282 -18.72 2.51 14.16
N GLU A 283 -19.33 3.63 13.78
CA GLU A 283 -18.87 4.60 12.77
C GLU A 283 -17.39 4.94 12.91
N ASN A 284 -16.98 5.40 14.09
CA ASN A 284 -15.64 5.93 14.31
C ASN A 284 -14.56 4.87 14.10
N GLU A 285 -14.82 3.63 14.51
CA GLU A 285 -13.87 2.53 14.33
C GLU A 285 -13.73 2.13 12.86
N TYR A 286 -14.84 2.00 12.13
CA TYR A 286 -14.75 1.73 10.69
C TYR A 286 -14.10 2.89 9.93
N PHE A 287 -14.39 4.14 10.30
CA PHE A 287 -13.76 5.29 9.68
C PHE A 287 -12.26 5.33 9.93
N LYS A 288 -11.79 5.03 11.16
CA LYS A 288 -10.35 4.91 11.48
C LYS A 288 -9.68 3.84 10.62
N ILE A 289 -10.31 2.68 10.47
CA ILE A 289 -9.80 1.59 9.61
C ILE A 289 -9.71 2.05 8.16
N PHE A 290 -10.79 2.63 7.61
CA PHE A 290 -10.82 3.18 6.25
C PHE A 290 -9.70 4.21 6.04
N ARG A 291 -9.60 5.21 6.92
CA ARG A 291 -8.61 6.28 6.80
C ARG A 291 -7.19 5.73 6.89
N TRP A 292 -6.95 4.77 7.77
CA TRP A 292 -5.65 4.11 7.89
C TRP A 292 -5.27 3.31 6.64
N ILE A 293 -6.22 2.63 5.99
CA ILE A 293 -5.98 1.87 4.76
C ILE A 293 -5.63 2.80 3.61
N TYR A 294 -6.50 3.78 3.30
CA TYR A 294 -6.45 4.51 2.04
C TYR A 294 -5.70 5.84 2.09
N ILE A 295 -5.73 6.52 3.25
CA ILE A 295 -5.12 7.85 3.42
C ILE A 295 -3.76 7.75 4.14
N GLY A 296 -3.61 6.78 5.05
CA GLY A 296 -2.36 6.56 5.77
C GLY A 296 -1.24 5.97 4.91
N GLU A 297 0.00 6.12 5.35
CA GLU A 297 1.20 5.63 4.65
C GLU A 297 1.33 4.10 4.63
N GLY A 298 1.79 3.51 3.53
CA GLY A 298 2.05 2.07 3.37
C GLY A 298 1.28 1.45 2.20
N ASN A 299 1.52 0.16 1.94
CA ASN A 299 0.85 -0.57 0.87
C ASN A 299 -0.63 -0.81 1.21
N LYS A 300 -1.53 -0.24 0.40
CA LYS A 300 -3.00 -0.30 0.61
C LYS A 300 -3.53 -1.73 0.56
N THR A 301 -3.04 -2.55 -0.37
CA THR A 301 -3.43 -3.95 -0.56
C THR A 301 -3.05 -4.81 0.64
N ASP A 302 -1.84 -4.64 1.18
CA ASP A 302 -1.43 -5.33 2.41
C ASP A 302 -2.31 -4.93 3.59
N LYS A 303 -2.53 -3.60 3.76
CA LYS A 303 -3.35 -3.06 4.85
C LYS A 303 -4.78 -3.57 4.83
N ILE A 304 -5.45 -3.52 3.67
CA ILE A 304 -6.84 -3.97 3.56
C ILE A 304 -6.94 -5.49 3.77
N GLY A 305 -5.99 -6.27 3.24
CA GLY A 305 -5.94 -7.72 3.49
C GLY A 305 -5.83 -8.04 4.98
N ILE A 306 -4.96 -7.34 5.71
CA ILE A 306 -4.79 -7.51 7.15
C ILE A 306 -6.02 -7.02 7.92
N ALA A 307 -6.61 -5.88 7.52
CA ALA A 307 -7.83 -5.38 8.11
C ALA A 307 -8.98 -6.39 7.98
N ARG A 308 -9.20 -6.95 6.79
CA ARG A 308 -10.22 -7.98 6.53
C ARG A 308 -10.00 -9.25 7.36
N ASN A 309 -8.75 -9.72 7.43
CA ASN A 309 -8.39 -10.89 8.23
C ASN A 309 -8.75 -10.69 9.70
N VAL A 310 -8.34 -9.57 10.29
CA VAL A 310 -8.62 -9.26 11.69
C VAL A 310 -10.12 -9.03 11.90
N LEU A 311 -10.79 -8.24 11.06
CA LEU A 311 -12.23 -7.97 11.16
C LEU A 311 -13.07 -9.24 11.12
N SER A 312 -12.67 -10.25 10.34
CA SER A 312 -13.39 -11.53 10.24
C SER A 312 -13.41 -12.34 11.55
N LEU A 313 -12.63 -11.93 12.56
CA LEU A 313 -12.67 -12.52 13.91
C LEU A 313 -13.74 -11.89 14.80
N PHE A 314 -14.14 -10.64 14.52
CA PHE A 314 -15.02 -9.84 15.37
C PHE A 314 -16.43 -9.69 14.78
N ILE A 315 -16.53 -9.65 13.45
CA ILE A 315 -17.81 -9.56 12.74
C ILE A 315 -18.43 -10.95 12.62
N ALA A 316 -19.76 -11.03 12.64
CA ALA A 316 -20.54 -12.24 12.37
C ALA A 316 -21.57 -12.00 11.26
N ASN A 317 -22.27 -13.06 10.84
CA ASN A 317 -23.39 -12.91 9.90
C ASN A 317 -24.41 -11.94 10.52
N ASP A 318 -24.71 -10.87 9.80
CA ASP A 318 -25.69 -9.83 10.16
C ASP A 318 -25.34 -9.00 11.41
N ASN A 319 -24.14 -9.15 11.98
CA ASN A 319 -23.65 -8.30 13.07
C ASN A 319 -22.27 -7.71 12.75
N ILE A 320 -22.27 -6.42 12.48
CA ILE A 320 -21.09 -5.61 12.16
C ILE A 320 -20.54 -4.82 13.36
N ALA A 321 -21.04 -5.06 14.58
CA ALA A 321 -20.53 -4.38 15.76
C ALA A 321 -19.03 -4.65 15.92
N ILE A 322 -18.23 -3.60 16.04
CA ILE A 322 -16.83 -3.71 16.47
C ILE A 322 -16.55 -2.74 17.62
N GLU A 323 -15.70 -3.18 18.54
CA GLU A 323 -15.23 -2.39 19.68
C GLU A 323 -14.02 -1.53 19.31
N ASP A 324 -13.72 -0.52 20.14
CA ASP A 324 -12.61 0.41 19.96
C ASP A 324 -11.21 -0.22 19.91
N ASN A 325 -11.08 -1.49 20.32
CA ASN A 325 -9.83 -2.23 20.31
C ASN A 325 -9.53 -2.93 18.97
N VAL A 326 -10.50 -3.01 18.06
CA VAL A 326 -10.35 -3.75 16.80
C VAL A 326 -9.38 -3.02 15.87
N PHE A 327 -9.45 -1.70 15.79
CA PHE A 327 -8.49 -0.92 15.02
C PHE A 327 -7.04 -1.10 15.54
N ILE A 328 -6.85 -1.12 16.86
CA ILE A 328 -5.54 -1.38 17.48
C ILE A 328 -5.05 -2.78 17.11
N SER A 329 -5.94 -3.77 17.10
CA SER A 329 -5.62 -5.15 16.71
C SER A 329 -5.18 -5.25 15.24
N ILE A 330 -5.80 -4.47 14.34
CA ILE A 330 -5.38 -4.34 12.94
C ILE A 330 -3.98 -3.74 12.86
N GLN A 331 -3.73 -2.61 13.53
CA GLN A 331 -2.43 -1.95 13.52
C GLN A 331 -1.30 -2.85 14.06
N SER A 332 -1.58 -3.57 15.15
CA SER A 332 -0.65 -4.54 15.73
C SER A 332 -0.36 -5.70 14.77
N SER A 333 -1.40 -6.25 14.13
CA SER A 333 -1.25 -7.32 13.14
C SER A 333 -0.42 -6.86 11.94
N PHE A 334 -0.63 -5.63 11.46
CA PHE A 334 0.17 -5.04 10.38
C PHE A 334 1.64 -4.87 10.77
N LYS A 335 1.92 -4.41 11.99
CA LYS A 335 3.29 -4.30 12.50
C LYS A 335 3.97 -5.67 12.60
N THR A 336 3.23 -6.70 13.03
CA THR A 336 3.74 -8.08 13.06
C THR A 336 4.01 -8.61 11.65
N TYR A 337 3.12 -8.39 10.69
CA TYR A 337 3.32 -8.73 9.28
C TYR A 337 4.59 -8.11 8.70
N LEU A 338 4.81 -6.81 8.91
CA LEU A 338 6.02 -6.13 8.46
C LEU A 338 7.28 -6.73 9.08
N LYS A 339 7.24 -7.05 10.39
CA LYS A 339 8.36 -7.68 11.09
C LYS A 339 8.63 -9.09 10.57
N GLU A 340 7.60 -9.94 10.45
CA GLU A 340 7.76 -11.31 9.96
C GLU A 340 8.28 -11.35 8.52
N ASN A 341 7.83 -10.44 7.65
CA ASN A 341 8.33 -10.37 6.29
C ASN A 341 9.77 -9.87 6.22
N LEU A 342 10.16 -8.93 7.06
CA LEU A 342 11.56 -8.52 7.21
C LEU A 342 12.43 -9.68 7.73
N ASP A 343 11.95 -10.39 8.76
CA ASP A 343 12.65 -11.53 9.36
C ASP A 343 12.81 -12.66 8.33
N LYS A 344 11.78 -12.95 7.52
CA LYS A 344 11.85 -13.92 6.41
C LYS A 344 12.88 -13.49 5.36
N TYR A 345 12.89 -12.22 4.96
CA TYR A 345 13.86 -11.69 4.01
C TYR A 345 15.31 -11.84 4.54
N VAL A 346 15.55 -11.44 5.79
CA VAL A 346 16.86 -11.59 6.45
C VAL A 346 17.25 -13.06 6.57
N ALA A 347 16.31 -13.95 6.89
CA ALA A 347 16.55 -15.38 6.97
C ALA A 347 16.99 -15.97 5.63
N ILE A 348 16.29 -15.63 4.53
CA ILE A 348 16.68 -16.06 3.17
C ILE A 348 18.09 -15.56 2.83
N ARG A 349 18.37 -14.28 3.11
CA ARG A 349 19.70 -13.70 2.87
C ARG A 349 20.80 -14.42 3.65
N ASN A 350 20.56 -14.72 4.92
CA ASN A 350 21.51 -15.46 5.75
C ASN A 350 21.72 -16.90 5.25
N GLN A 351 20.67 -17.55 4.79
CA GLN A 351 20.76 -18.90 4.21
C GLN A 351 21.60 -18.89 2.92
N ILE A 352 21.48 -17.87 2.07
CA ILE A 352 22.34 -17.68 0.90
C ILE A 352 23.82 -17.56 1.32
N TYR A 353 24.13 -16.75 2.35
CA TYR A 353 25.50 -16.64 2.86
C TYR A 353 26.04 -17.96 3.43
N GLN A 354 25.23 -18.69 4.21
CA GLN A 354 25.64 -19.99 4.75
C GLN A 354 25.95 -21.01 3.65
N GLU A 355 25.13 -21.06 2.59
CA GLU A 355 25.40 -21.93 1.46
C GLU A 355 26.62 -21.48 0.65
N LEU A 356 26.83 -20.17 0.50
CA LEU A 356 28.04 -19.62 -0.13
C LEU A 356 29.30 -20.00 0.67
N ASP A 357 29.29 -19.82 1.99
CA ASP A 357 30.37 -20.20 2.89
C ASP A 357 30.67 -21.70 2.80
N ALA A 358 29.65 -22.55 2.67
CA ALA A 358 29.84 -23.98 2.46
C ALA A 358 30.54 -24.29 1.11
N ILE A 359 30.21 -23.56 0.05
CA ILE A 359 30.89 -23.67 -1.26
C ILE A 359 32.34 -23.18 -1.17
N ILE A 360 32.60 -22.09 -0.46
CA ILE A 360 33.95 -21.55 -0.23
C ILE A 360 34.78 -22.51 0.64
N SER A 361 34.18 -23.12 1.65
CA SER A 361 34.81 -24.12 2.51
C SER A 361 35.22 -25.36 1.70
N LEU A 362 34.36 -25.84 0.80
CA LEU A 362 34.70 -26.91 -0.14
C LEU A 362 35.91 -26.55 -1.01
N SER A 363 35.98 -25.31 -1.49
CA SER A 363 37.14 -24.82 -2.23
C SER A 363 38.43 -24.89 -1.41
N SER A 364 38.34 -24.65 -0.09
CA SER A 364 39.47 -24.77 0.84
C SER A 364 39.86 -26.21 1.12
N ALA A 365 38.90 -27.13 1.24
CA ALA A 365 39.16 -28.56 1.35
C ALA A 365 39.90 -29.10 0.11
N VAL A 366 39.43 -28.78 -1.10
CA VAL A 366 40.07 -29.21 -2.35
C VAL A 366 41.54 -28.77 -2.45
N LYS A 367 41.86 -27.54 -2.00
CA LYS A 367 43.26 -27.06 -1.93
C LYS A 367 44.11 -27.90 -0.97
N LYS A 368 43.54 -28.24 0.19
CA LYS A 368 44.21 -29.04 1.23
C LYS A 368 44.44 -30.48 0.75
N ASP A 369 43.45 -31.10 0.12
CA ASP A 369 43.54 -32.48 -0.38
C ASP A 369 44.66 -32.62 -1.43
N PHE A 370 44.79 -31.63 -2.33
CA PHE A 370 45.89 -31.62 -3.30
C PHE A 370 47.27 -31.50 -2.63
N LEU A 371 47.39 -30.63 -1.62
CA LEU A 371 48.61 -30.48 -0.83
C LEU A 371 48.95 -31.77 -0.06
N GLU A 372 47.95 -32.42 0.55
CA GLU A 372 48.15 -33.67 1.28
C GLU A 372 48.54 -34.80 0.34
N GLY A 373 47.93 -34.92 -0.84
CA GLY A 373 48.35 -35.87 -1.87
C GLY A 373 49.81 -35.69 -2.27
N PHE A 374 50.27 -34.45 -2.45
CA PHE A 374 51.69 -34.15 -2.68
C PHE A 374 52.57 -34.59 -1.50
N LYS A 375 52.23 -34.21 -0.26
CA LYS A 375 53.02 -34.56 0.93
C LYS A 375 53.15 -36.07 1.11
N HIS A 376 52.05 -36.81 0.99
CA HIS A 376 52.03 -38.27 1.15
C HIS A 376 52.86 -38.95 0.06
N ASN A 377 52.74 -38.49 -1.18
CA ASN A 377 53.55 -39.04 -2.26
C ASN A 377 55.04 -38.75 -2.08
N LEU A 378 55.40 -37.53 -1.70
CA LEU A 378 56.78 -37.15 -1.43
C LEU A 378 57.37 -37.99 -0.28
N LEU A 379 56.61 -38.16 0.80
CA LEU A 379 57.01 -38.99 1.93
C LEU A 379 57.22 -40.45 1.49
N ALA A 380 56.29 -41.01 0.73
CA ALA A 380 56.42 -42.37 0.20
C ALA A 380 57.70 -42.53 -0.66
N CYS A 381 58.01 -41.56 -1.52
CA CYS A 381 59.23 -41.56 -2.33
C CYS A 381 60.50 -41.49 -1.46
N ILE A 382 60.51 -40.61 -0.44
CA ILE A 382 61.65 -40.45 0.48
C ILE A 382 61.86 -41.71 1.32
N THR A 383 60.80 -42.27 1.90
CA THR A 383 60.89 -43.49 2.71
C THR A 383 61.39 -44.66 1.88
N PHE A 384 60.82 -44.86 0.69
CA PHE A 384 61.30 -45.88 -0.24
C PHE A 384 62.79 -45.68 -0.56
N PHE A 385 63.18 -44.46 -0.95
CA PHE A 385 64.55 -44.12 -1.31
C PHE A 385 65.54 -44.35 -0.15
N PHE A 386 65.18 -43.93 1.07
CA PHE A 386 66.00 -44.14 2.26
C PHE A 386 66.12 -45.63 2.62
N SER A 387 65.03 -46.38 2.60
CA SER A 387 65.04 -47.83 2.83
C SER A 387 65.96 -48.54 1.84
N THR A 388 65.93 -48.15 0.57
CA THR A 388 66.81 -48.71 -0.46
C THR A 388 68.29 -48.44 -0.16
N ILE A 389 68.66 -47.21 0.23
CA ILE A 389 70.04 -46.86 0.62
C ILE A 389 70.48 -47.69 1.83
N VAL A 390 69.66 -47.77 2.87
CA VAL A 390 70.00 -48.50 4.09
C VAL A 390 70.22 -49.99 3.82
N LEU A 391 69.35 -50.61 3.02
CA LEU A 391 69.48 -52.02 2.65
C LEU A 391 70.75 -52.29 1.85
N GLU A 392 71.14 -51.41 0.94
CA GLU A 392 72.37 -51.60 0.17
C GLU A 392 73.62 -51.42 1.03
N VAL A 393 73.64 -50.42 1.93
CA VAL A 393 74.76 -50.19 2.86
C VAL A 393 74.93 -51.36 3.82
N LEU A 394 73.84 -51.96 4.30
CA LEU A 394 73.87 -53.12 5.21
C LEU A 394 74.13 -54.45 4.49
N GLY A 395 73.77 -54.54 3.20
CA GLY A 395 73.83 -55.77 2.39
C GLY A 395 75.24 -56.24 2.00
N GLY A 396 76.28 -55.44 2.24
CA GLY A 396 77.67 -55.90 2.27
C GLY A 396 78.34 -56.25 0.93
N ASN A 397 77.87 -55.71 -0.22
CA ASN A 397 78.51 -55.94 -1.52
C ASN A 397 79.75 -55.03 -1.74
N SER A 398 80.84 -55.33 -1.03
CA SER A 398 82.11 -54.59 -1.00
C SER A 398 83.03 -54.76 -2.24
N LYS A 399 82.47 -54.84 -3.46
CA LYS A 399 83.25 -54.87 -4.72
C LYS A 399 82.82 -53.86 -5.79
N SER A 400 81.89 -52.97 -5.47
CA SER A 400 81.36 -51.94 -6.38
C SER A 400 81.58 -50.54 -5.78
N TYR A 401 82.12 -49.60 -6.56
CA TYR A 401 82.21 -48.17 -6.18
C TYR A 401 80.85 -47.45 -6.22
N PHE A 402 79.77 -48.12 -6.65
CA PHE A 402 78.44 -47.54 -6.79
C PHE A 402 77.50 -48.01 -5.67
N LEU A 403 76.71 -47.07 -5.14
CA LEU A 403 75.72 -47.28 -4.07
C LEU A 403 74.37 -47.82 -4.57
N PHE A 404 74.14 -47.91 -5.88
CA PHE A 404 72.94 -48.54 -6.43
C PHE A 404 73.33 -49.53 -7.53
N THR A 405 72.79 -50.75 -7.46
CA THR A 405 72.89 -51.75 -8.54
C THR A 405 71.92 -51.42 -9.68
N LYS A 406 72.12 -52.01 -10.88
CA LYS A 406 71.27 -51.73 -12.05
C LYS A 406 69.82 -52.11 -11.79
N GLU A 407 69.59 -53.21 -11.10
CA GLU A 407 68.28 -53.76 -10.75
C GLU A 407 67.53 -52.79 -9.81
N VAL A 408 68.23 -52.24 -8.82
CA VAL A 408 67.66 -51.28 -7.87
C VAL A 408 67.36 -49.94 -8.55
N CYS A 409 68.20 -49.46 -9.46
CA CYS A 409 67.91 -48.26 -10.25
C CYS A 409 66.61 -48.39 -11.07
N ILE A 410 66.39 -49.54 -11.71
CA ILE A 410 65.16 -49.82 -12.47
C ILE A 410 63.94 -49.72 -11.55
N LEU A 411 64.05 -50.26 -10.33
CA LEU A 411 62.98 -50.21 -9.33
C LEU A 411 62.69 -48.77 -8.87
N CYS A 412 63.72 -47.95 -8.63
CA CYS A 412 63.55 -46.53 -8.30
C CYS A 412 62.84 -45.76 -9.42
N TYR A 413 63.25 -45.94 -10.68
CA TYR A 413 62.59 -45.28 -11.80
C TYR A 413 61.13 -45.73 -11.99
N ALA A 414 60.81 -47.00 -11.71
CA ALA A 414 59.44 -47.49 -11.72
C ALA A 414 58.58 -46.79 -10.65
N VAL A 415 59.09 -46.60 -9.43
CA VAL A 415 58.40 -45.85 -8.36
C VAL A 415 58.18 -44.38 -8.75
N PHE A 416 59.17 -43.73 -9.35
CA PHE A 416 59.02 -42.35 -9.83
C PHE A 416 57.99 -42.23 -10.95
N PHE A 417 57.93 -43.23 -11.85
CA PHE A 417 56.91 -43.27 -12.89
C PHE A 417 55.51 -43.42 -12.30
N ILE A 418 55.32 -44.29 -11.30
CA ILE A 418 54.04 -44.43 -10.58
C ILE A 418 53.66 -43.12 -9.88
N SER A 419 54.62 -42.43 -9.23
CA SER A 419 54.39 -41.11 -8.62
C SER A 419 53.95 -40.07 -9.67
N PHE A 420 54.58 -40.08 -10.85
CA PHE A 420 54.20 -39.20 -11.94
C PHE A 420 52.77 -39.48 -12.45
N LEU A 421 52.37 -40.74 -12.57
CA LEU A 421 50.99 -41.11 -12.92
C LEU A 421 50.00 -40.62 -11.85
N TYR A 422 50.34 -40.74 -10.56
CA TYR A 422 49.51 -40.24 -9.47
C TYR A 422 49.35 -38.70 -9.51
N LEU A 423 50.40 -37.96 -9.87
CA LEU A 423 50.31 -36.52 -10.11
C LEU A 423 49.33 -36.18 -11.25
N LEU A 424 49.38 -36.92 -12.37
CA LEU A 424 48.46 -36.70 -13.49
C LEU A 424 47.00 -36.94 -13.06
N TRP A 425 46.77 -38.00 -12.29
CA TRP A 425 45.45 -38.31 -11.73
C TRP A 425 44.94 -37.18 -10.80
N MET A 426 45.74 -36.76 -9.81
CA MET A 426 45.39 -35.65 -8.90
C MET A 426 45.12 -34.33 -9.64
N ARG A 427 45.83 -34.07 -10.74
CA ARG A 427 45.59 -32.87 -11.58
C ARG A 427 44.26 -32.94 -12.34
N GLY A 428 43.81 -34.13 -12.71
CA GLY A 428 42.49 -34.32 -13.30
C GLY A 428 41.39 -34.13 -12.26
N ASP A 429 41.56 -34.77 -11.09
CA ASP A 429 40.61 -34.75 -9.99
C ASP A 429 40.28 -33.32 -9.51
N ILE A 430 41.31 -32.49 -9.30
CA ILE A 430 41.11 -31.10 -8.87
C ILE A 430 40.33 -30.25 -9.90
N GLU A 431 40.43 -30.55 -11.21
CA GLU A 431 39.68 -29.83 -12.24
C GLU A 431 38.20 -30.24 -12.25
N VAL A 432 37.93 -31.53 -11.99
CA VAL A 432 36.57 -32.04 -11.80
C VAL A 432 35.92 -31.37 -10.59
N GLU A 433 36.61 -31.31 -9.46
CA GLU A 433 36.09 -30.66 -8.25
C GLU A 433 35.92 -29.15 -8.41
N LYS A 434 36.83 -28.48 -9.12
CA LYS A 434 36.67 -27.06 -9.46
C LYS A 434 35.38 -26.81 -10.26
N LYS A 435 35.09 -27.67 -11.25
CA LYS A 435 33.83 -27.59 -12.03
C LYS A 435 32.61 -27.85 -11.17
N ASN A 436 32.68 -28.82 -10.25
CA ASN A 436 31.64 -29.13 -9.28
C ASN A 436 31.30 -27.90 -8.41
N ILE A 437 32.32 -27.19 -7.88
CA ILE A 437 32.16 -25.95 -7.11
C ILE A 437 31.42 -24.88 -7.92
N SER A 438 31.83 -24.62 -9.17
CA SER A 438 31.14 -23.64 -10.04
C SER A 438 29.69 -24.01 -10.30
N ASN A 439 29.40 -25.29 -10.55
CA ASN A 439 28.04 -25.77 -10.76
C ASN A 439 27.17 -25.57 -9.52
N ARG A 440 27.69 -25.85 -8.32
CA ARG A 440 26.97 -25.63 -7.06
C ARG A 440 26.60 -24.16 -6.86
N TYR A 441 27.49 -23.25 -7.24
CA TYR A 441 27.20 -21.81 -7.19
C TYR A 441 26.10 -21.39 -8.18
N VAL A 442 26.06 -21.97 -9.39
CA VAL A 442 24.97 -21.72 -10.35
C VAL A 442 23.64 -22.26 -9.83
N VAL A 443 23.65 -23.46 -9.23
CA VAL A 443 22.47 -24.06 -8.61
C VAL A 443 21.97 -23.22 -7.42
N LEU A 444 22.88 -22.69 -6.60
CA LEU A 444 22.56 -21.76 -5.52
C LEU A 444 21.78 -20.56 -6.07
N LYS A 445 22.28 -19.89 -7.11
CA LYS A 445 21.58 -18.75 -7.74
C LYS A 445 20.17 -19.12 -8.22
N LYS A 446 20.05 -20.26 -8.90
CA LYS A 446 18.76 -20.73 -9.43
C LYS A 446 17.76 -21.09 -8.33
N ARG A 447 18.22 -21.61 -7.19
CA ARG A 447 17.33 -22.01 -6.09
C ARG A 447 16.57 -20.83 -5.51
N TYR A 448 17.20 -19.67 -5.42
CA TYR A 448 16.62 -18.49 -4.79
C TYR A 448 15.94 -17.53 -5.77
N SER A 449 15.98 -17.79 -7.09
CA SER A 449 15.33 -16.91 -8.10
C SER A 449 13.81 -16.91 -8.05
N ASP A 450 13.20 -17.91 -7.43
CA ASP A 450 11.75 -17.98 -7.24
C ASP A 450 11.30 -17.16 -6.00
N LEU A 451 12.24 -16.80 -5.12
CA LEU A 451 11.98 -16.08 -3.88
C LEU A 451 12.45 -14.62 -3.92
N LEU A 452 13.52 -14.35 -4.67
CA LEU A 452 14.14 -13.04 -4.78
C LEU A 452 14.33 -12.66 -6.24
N ILE A 453 14.33 -11.36 -6.52
CA ILE A 453 14.60 -10.85 -7.85
C ILE A 453 16.07 -11.21 -8.22
N PRO A 454 16.35 -11.73 -9.44
CA PRO A 454 17.70 -12.20 -9.81
C PRO A 454 18.82 -11.18 -9.55
N LYS A 455 18.54 -9.89 -9.77
CA LYS A 455 19.49 -8.80 -9.52
C LYS A 455 19.88 -8.67 -8.05
N GLU A 456 18.96 -8.94 -7.13
CA GLU A 456 19.23 -8.89 -5.69
C GLU A 456 20.15 -10.04 -5.27
N ILE A 457 19.94 -11.24 -5.83
CA ILE A 457 20.79 -12.41 -5.60
C ILE A 457 22.23 -12.11 -6.04
N ASP A 458 22.41 -11.48 -7.20
CA ASP A 458 23.73 -11.08 -7.69
C ASP A 458 24.39 -10.05 -6.75
N ILE A 459 23.64 -9.09 -6.22
CA ILE A 459 24.15 -8.13 -5.22
C ILE A 459 24.56 -8.84 -3.92
N ILE A 460 23.70 -9.72 -3.39
CA ILE A 460 23.98 -10.51 -2.18
C ILE A 460 25.26 -11.33 -2.34
N LEU A 461 25.44 -11.94 -3.52
CA LEU A 461 26.61 -12.75 -3.88
C LEU A 461 27.77 -11.94 -4.48
N ARG A 462 27.74 -10.60 -4.37
CA ARG A 462 28.82 -9.69 -4.83
C ARG A 462 29.25 -9.97 -6.28
N ASN A 463 28.28 -10.22 -7.16
CA ASN A 463 28.49 -10.57 -8.57
C ASN A 463 29.44 -11.76 -8.81
N GLY A 464 29.59 -12.65 -7.83
CA GLY A 464 30.46 -13.83 -7.93
C GLY A 464 31.95 -13.55 -7.75
N GLU A 465 32.31 -12.39 -7.23
CA GLU A 465 33.70 -12.01 -6.93
C GLU A 465 34.40 -13.05 -6.03
N GLU A 466 33.78 -13.42 -4.91
CA GLU A 466 34.35 -14.37 -3.94
C GLU A 466 34.60 -15.75 -4.55
N LEU A 467 33.67 -16.25 -5.40
CA LEU A 467 33.86 -17.50 -6.12
C LEU A 467 35.05 -17.39 -7.08
N LYS A 468 35.13 -16.30 -7.85
CA LYS A 468 36.18 -16.08 -8.84
C LYS A 468 37.56 -16.04 -8.18
N GLU A 469 37.67 -15.39 -7.02
CA GLU A 469 38.87 -15.40 -6.20
C GLU A 469 39.25 -16.82 -5.81
N GLN A 470 38.33 -17.60 -5.22
CA GLN A 470 38.63 -18.98 -4.81
C GLN A 470 39.05 -19.88 -5.98
N MET A 471 38.41 -19.74 -7.14
CA MET A 471 38.81 -20.46 -8.36
C MET A 471 40.23 -20.10 -8.80
N GLY A 472 40.61 -18.83 -8.72
CA GLY A 472 41.97 -18.36 -8.99
C GLY A 472 43.00 -18.94 -8.00
N TYR A 473 42.66 -18.98 -6.70
CA TYR A 473 43.51 -19.60 -5.68
C TYR A 473 43.70 -21.10 -5.90
N ILE A 474 42.65 -21.85 -6.28
CA ILE A 474 42.77 -23.27 -6.63
C ILE A 474 43.76 -23.46 -7.79
N ASP A 475 43.67 -22.64 -8.84
CA ASP A 475 44.60 -22.73 -9.97
C ASP A 475 46.05 -22.42 -9.56
N LEU A 476 46.25 -21.47 -8.65
CA LEU A 476 47.57 -21.13 -8.11
C LEU A 476 48.15 -22.30 -7.31
N VAL A 477 47.37 -22.89 -6.40
CA VAL A 477 47.76 -24.07 -5.59
C VAL A 477 48.10 -25.24 -6.51
N LYS A 478 47.25 -25.55 -7.48
CA LYS A 478 47.48 -26.59 -8.50
C LYS A 478 48.82 -26.40 -9.20
N LYS A 479 49.09 -25.20 -9.73
CA LYS A 479 50.34 -24.87 -10.44
C LYS A 479 51.56 -24.97 -9.53
N LYS A 480 51.49 -24.36 -8.34
CA LYS A 480 52.59 -24.32 -7.36
C LYS A 480 53.01 -25.73 -6.95
N TYR A 481 52.07 -26.56 -6.51
CA TYR A 481 52.41 -27.89 -6.01
C TYR A 481 52.70 -28.88 -7.13
N THR A 482 52.11 -28.73 -8.33
CA THR A 482 52.55 -29.50 -9.52
C THR A 482 54.02 -29.22 -9.84
N ALA A 483 54.43 -27.94 -9.84
CA ALA A 483 55.81 -27.56 -10.12
C ALA A 483 56.77 -28.12 -9.05
N LEU A 484 56.41 -27.99 -7.76
CA LEU A 484 57.20 -28.57 -6.66
C LEU A 484 57.33 -30.09 -6.78
N TRP A 485 56.26 -30.78 -7.17
CA TRP A 485 56.25 -32.24 -7.34
C TRP A 485 57.14 -32.71 -8.49
N ILE A 486 57.07 -32.04 -9.64
CA ILE A 486 57.96 -32.36 -10.77
C ILE A 486 59.41 -32.08 -10.38
N CYS A 487 59.69 -30.96 -9.72
CA CYS A 487 61.03 -30.63 -9.23
C CYS A 487 61.56 -31.67 -8.23
N SER A 488 60.73 -32.17 -7.31
CA SER A 488 61.15 -33.20 -6.35
C SER A 488 61.46 -34.53 -7.04
N LEU A 489 60.65 -34.94 -8.02
CA LEU A 489 60.91 -36.14 -8.81
C LEU A 489 62.19 -36.01 -9.65
N LEU A 490 62.40 -34.87 -10.31
CA LEU A 490 63.64 -34.61 -11.07
C LEU A 490 64.87 -34.68 -10.16
N THR A 491 64.78 -34.10 -8.96
CA THR A 491 65.87 -34.14 -7.98
C THR A 491 66.19 -35.58 -7.58
N LEU A 492 65.17 -36.38 -7.26
CA LEU A 492 65.35 -37.80 -6.93
C LEU A 492 65.93 -38.61 -8.11
N CYS A 493 65.47 -38.37 -9.34
CA CYS A 493 66.03 -38.98 -10.55
C CYS A 493 67.52 -38.67 -10.73
N VAL A 494 67.92 -37.41 -10.53
CA VAL A 494 69.34 -37.01 -10.62
C VAL A 494 70.17 -37.74 -9.56
N ILE A 495 69.68 -37.81 -8.32
CA ILE A 495 70.39 -38.50 -7.24
C ILE A 495 70.60 -39.98 -7.57
N VAL A 496 69.55 -40.70 -8.01
CA VAL A 496 69.66 -42.11 -8.44
C VAL A 496 70.68 -42.27 -9.56
N THR A 497 70.67 -41.37 -10.55
CA THR A 497 71.57 -41.44 -11.71
C THR A 497 73.04 -41.26 -11.30
N VAL A 498 73.32 -40.28 -10.43
CA VAL A 498 74.68 -40.00 -9.93
C VAL A 498 75.24 -41.16 -9.10
N LEU A 499 74.40 -41.80 -8.30
CA LEU A 499 74.81 -42.88 -7.39
C LEU A 499 74.85 -44.27 -8.05
N SER A 500 74.54 -44.35 -9.35
CA SER A 500 74.48 -45.58 -10.14
C SER A 500 75.69 -45.75 -11.09
N PRO A 501 75.96 -46.98 -11.58
CA PRO A 501 76.95 -47.25 -12.63
C PRO A 501 76.70 -46.49 -13.94
N ILE A 502 75.45 -46.04 -14.16
CA ILE A 502 75.03 -45.30 -15.36
C ILE A 502 75.60 -43.88 -15.34
N GLY A 503 75.87 -43.31 -14.16
CA GLY A 503 76.43 -41.96 -14.01
C GLY A 503 77.78 -41.78 -14.70
N ASN A 504 78.61 -42.82 -14.76
CA ASN A 504 79.92 -42.73 -15.44
C ASN A 504 79.82 -42.49 -16.96
N MET A 505 78.69 -42.80 -17.61
CA MET A 505 78.45 -42.42 -19.02
C MET A 505 78.15 -40.91 -19.19
N PHE A 506 77.78 -40.21 -18.12
CA PHE A 506 77.38 -38.79 -18.12
C PHE A 506 78.33 -37.91 -17.30
N ALA A 507 79.57 -38.35 -17.08
CA ALA A 507 80.55 -37.68 -16.21
C ALA A 507 80.74 -36.17 -16.50
N GLY A 508 80.61 -35.74 -17.76
CA GLY A 508 80.66 -34.33 -18.16
C GLY A 508 79.47 -33.47 -17.70
N MET A 509 78.26 -34.05 -17.57
CA MET A 509 77.07 -33.35 -17.05
C MET A 509 77.03 -33.33 -15.51
N ILE A 510 77.60 -34.34 -14.85
CA ILE A 510 77.54 -34.50 -13.38
C ILE A 510 78.29 -33.38 -12.64
N PHE A 511 79.35 -32.81 -13.23
CA PHE A 511 80.10 -31.70 -12.61
C PHE A 511 79.27 -30.40 -12.53
N ALA A 512 78.41 -30.13 -13.52
CA ALA A 512 77.49 -28.99 -13.49
C ALA A 512 76.34 -29.18 -12.49
N PHE A 513 75.90 -30.43 -12.27
CA PHE A 513 74.79 -30.75 -11.39
C PHE A 513 75.16 -30.83 -9.90
N LYS A 514 76.43 -31.10 -9.52
CA LYS A 514 76.85 -31.09 -8.10
C LYS A 514 76.58 -29.75 -7.42
N SER A 515 76.81 -28.63 -8.10
CA SER A 515 76.50 -27.28 -7.60
C SER A 515 74.99 -27.05 -7.47
N ILE A 516 74.20 -27.60 -8.41
CA ILE A 516 72.75 -27.49 -8.42
C ILE A 516 72.12 -28.34 -7.31
N ILE A 517 72.62 -29.54 -7.03
CA ILE A 517 72.13 -30.44 -5.97
C ILE A 517 72.30 -29.83 -4.58
N VAL A 518 73.43 -29.15 -4.31
CA VAL A 518 73.66 -28.45 -3.03
C VAL A 518 72.72 -27.24 -2.90
N ILE A 519 72.53 -26.47 -3.98
CA ILE A 519 71.61 -25.33 -4.00
C ILE A 519 70.16 -25.79 -3.86
N PHE A 520 69.75 -26.87 -4.53
CA PHE A 520 68.40 -27.44 -4.43
C PHE A 520 68.14 -28.12 -3.08
N GLY A 521 69.12 -28.79 -2.50
CA GLY A 521 69.03 -29.34 -1.15
C GLY A 521 68.85 -28.24 -0.10
N LEU A 522 69.59 -27.13 -0.22
CA LEU A 522 69.40 -25.92 0.57
C LEU A 522 68.04 -25.27 0.32
N LEU A 523 67.55 -25.24 -0.93
CA LEU A 523 66.25 -24.68 -1.29
C LEU A 523 65.09 -25.51 -0.71
N ILE A 524 65.18 -26.84 -0.77
CA ILE A 524 64.20 -27.76 -0.18
C ILE A 524 64.23 -27.65 1.35
N PHE A 525 65.41 -27.57 1.97
CA PHE A 525 65.55 -27.34 3.41
C PHE A 525 64.97 -25.99 3.85
N LEU A 526 65.21 -24.91 3.09
CA LEU A 526 64.62 -23.60 3.32
C LEU A 526 63.09 -23.59 3.11
N LEU A 527 62.58 -24.28 2.08
CA LEU A 527 61.14 -24.38 1.80
C LEU A 527 60.38 -25.18 2.85
N VAL A 528 60.99 -26.23 3.40
CA VAL A 528 60.41 -26.98 4.54
C VAL A 528 60.41 -26.12 5.81
N ARG A 529 61.45 -25.32 6.05
CA ARG A 529 61.55 -24.43 7.23
C ARG A 529 60.67 -23.18 7.13
N LEU A 530 60.40 -22.67 5.94
CA LEU A 530 59.43 -21.60 5.68
C LEU A 530 57.97 -22.10 5.81
N GLY A 531 57.72 -23.37 5.50
CA GLY A 531 56.42 -24.02 5.74
C GLY A 531 56.05 -24.19 7.21
N SER A 532 57.03 -24.15 8.13
CA SER A 532 56.81 -24.16 9.58
C SER A 532 56.62 -22.77 10.21
N PHE A 533 56.80 -21.68 9.45
CA PHE A 533 56.63 -20.30 9.94
C PHE A 533 55.34 -19.63 9.47
N ILE A 534 54.55 -20.31 8.64
CA ILE A 534 53.24 -19.84 8.16
C ILE A 534 52.22 -20.91 8.54
N LEU A 535 51.94 -20.96 9.84
CA LEU A 535 50.75 -21.57 10.43
C LEU A 535 50.30 -20.65 11.56
#